data_AF-A0A915J405-F1
#
_entry.id   AF-A0A915J405-F1
#
_cell.length_a   1.000
_cell.length_b   1.000
_cell.length_c   1.000
_cell.angle_alpha   90.00
_cell.angle_beta   90.00
_cell.angle_gamma   90.00
#
_symmetry.space_group_name_H-M   'P 1'
#
loop_
_entity.id
_entity.type
_entity.pdbx_description
1 polymer ?
#
loop_
_entity_poly.entity_id
_entity_poly.type
_entity_poly.pdbx_seq_one_letter_code
_entity_poly.pdbx_strand_id
1 'polypeptide(L)'
;VPGNLPQNSECVVCDEECGHGAGLVDLQCSWCKVTSHEKCKQRYTAICDFGKMKEFIIPPSSVKLRHRDILSEFEKWKHPFQRSSSLEQISEITAPSWADERWTPLLIFVNTKSGNGEGALIMDLFRQYLNPIQVHDLANYGPESVLKLCKLVSKTDTFFKIIVAGGDGTIGTGNDLSRLLGCGSAFDCSRMDIHQILLKIEQSEMINIDRWIINVEQRRLGEISKLKNVALSQPLKIGQAKEVKLFIKKGPLPMQVDGEPWLQYGPATVTITRFGRATFLATSNSELSTKNADKNAAGDYDFNLAENSSDFFYFE
;
A
#
# COMPACT_ATOMS: atom_id res chain seq x y z
N VAL A 1 15.56 6.89 -22.40
CA VAL A 1 15.75 8.24 -21.83
C VAL A 1 17.23 8.54 -21.78
N PRO A 2 17.65 9.76 -22.13
CA PRO A 2 19.06 10.16 -22.02
C PRO A 2 19.52 10.33 -20.57
N GLY A 3 20.74 9.86 -20.26
CA GLY A 3 21.46 10.13 -19.00
C GLY A 3 20.92 9.46 -17.72
N ASN A 4 21.51 9.89 -16.59
CA ASN A 4 21.33 9.33 -15.23
C ASN A 4 21.55 7.81 -15.15
N LEU A 5 22.57 7.33 -15.85
CA LEU A 5 22.93 5.92 -15.88
C LEU A 5 23.53 5.51 -14.53
N PRO A 6 23.19 4.32 -13.99
CA PRO A 6 23.89 3.74 -12.86
C PRO A 6 25.40 3.63 -13.12
N GLN A 7 26.20 3.68 -12.05
CA GLN A 7 27.64 3.45 -12.14
C GLN A 7 27.92 2.07 -12.76
N ASN A 8 28.94 1.97 -13.61
CA ASN A 8 29.31 0.76 -14.35
C ASN A 8 28.20 0.23 -15.28
N SER A 9 27.41 1.12 -15.88
CA SER A 9 26.43 0.72 -16.91
C SER A 9 27.15 0.25 -18.17
N GLU A 10 26.75 -0.88 -18.75
CA GLU A 10 27.37 -1.43 -19.96
C GLU A 10 26.45 -1.30 -21.17
N CYS A 11 27.02 -1.02 -22.35
CA CYS A 11 26.23 -0.92 -23.57
C CYS A 11 25.82 -2.31 -24.05
N VAL A 12 24.51 -2.55 -24.19
CA VAL A 12 23.96 -3.83 -24.70
C VAL A 12 24.39 -4.21 -26.13
N VAL A 13 25.02 -3.30 -26.87
CA VAL A 13 25.38 -3.50 -28.28
C VAL A 13 26.87 -3.81 -28.45
N CYS A 14 27.73 -3.24 -27.61
CA CYS A 14 29.18 -3.37 -27.75
C CYS A 14 29.90 -3.76 -26.47
N ASP A 15 29.17 -3.97 -25.37
CA ASP A 15 29.68 -4.40 -24.06
C ASP A 15 30.71 -3.47 -23.41
N GLU A 16 30.78 -2.22 -23.89
CA GLU A 16 31.65 -1.17 -23.35
C GLU A 16 30.87 -0.25 -22.39
N GLU A 17 31.56 0.35 -21.43
CA GLU A 17 30.96 1.19 -20.39
C GLU A 17 30.26 2.45 -20.97
N CYS A 18 29.03 2.69 -20.55
CA CYS A 18 28.21 3.87 -20.82
C CYS A 18 28.37 4.93 -19.72
N GLY A 19 28.00 6.17 -20.03
CA GLY A 19 28.03 7.27 -19.06
C GLY A 19 29.38 7.98 -19.00
N HIS A 20 30.30 7.69 -19.91
CA HIS A 20 31.58 8.38 -20.05
C HIS A 20 31.38 9.79 -20.63
N GLY A 21 31.53 10.82 -19.80
CA GLY A 21 31.53 12.23 -20.21
C GLY A 21 30.85 13.16 -19.21
N ALA A 22 31.01 14.47 -19.40
CA ALA A 22 30.29 15.47 -18.61
C ALA A 22 28.88 15.68 -19.18
N GLY A 23 27.83 15.28 -18.45
CA GLY A 23 26.42 15.55 -18.79
C GLY A 23 25.54 14.31 -18.88
N LEU A 24 24.30 14.50 -19.36
CA LEU A 24 23.33 13.42 -19.60
C LEU A 24 23.62 12.73 -20.95
N VAL A 25 24.66 11.92 -20.97
CA VAL A 25 25.09 11.14 -22.15
C VAL A 25 24.51 9.72 -22.11
N ASP A 26 24.42 9.10 -23.30
CA ASP A 26 23.93 7.73 -23.50
C ASP A 26 22.47 7.52 -23.07
N LEU A 27 21.95 6.32 -23.29
CA LEU A 27 20.52 6.02 -23.22
C LEU A 27 20.26 4.84 -22.28
N GLN A 28 19.21 4.96 -21.47
CA GLN A 28 18.61 3.86 -20.72
C GLN A 28 17.16 3.63 -21.15
N CYS A 29 16.73 2.38 -21.26
CA CYS A 29 15.30 2.10 -21.38
C CYS A 29 14.58 2.36 -20.06
N SER A 30 13.47 3.12 -20.09
CA SER A 30 12.70 3.44 -18.89
C SER A 30 12.13 2.21 -18.18
N TRP A 31 11.90 1.12 -18.91
CA TRP A 31 11.25 -0.10 -18.40
C TRP A 31 12.24 -1.20 -18.08
N CYS A 32 12.90 -1.78 -19.10
CA CYS A 32 13.82 -2.91 -18.92
C CYS A 32 15.21 -2.51 -18.39
N LYS A 33 15.49 -1.21 -18.22
CA LYS A 33 16.75 -0.66 -17.70
C LYS A 33 18.00 -0.92 -18.52
N VAL A 34 17.87 -1.58 -19.67
CA VAL A 34 18.95 -1.78 -20.63
C VAL A 34 19.56 -0.46 -21.06
N THR A 35 20.89 -0.41 -21.10
CA THR A 35 21.69 0.76 -21.47
C THR A 35 22.32 0.60 -22.85
N SER A 36 22.46 1.71 -23.57
CA SER A 36 23.11 1.77 -24.88
C SER A 36 23.76 3.13 -25.06
N HIS A 37 24.94 3.16 -25.69
CA HIS A 37 25.46 4.43 -26.19
C HIS A 37 24.48 5.05 -27.20
N GLU A 38 24.50 6.37 -27.30
CA GLU A 38 23.64 7.09 -28.26
C GLU A 38 23.93 6.66 -29.71
N LYS A 39 25.21 6.50 -30.05
CA LYS A 39 25.67 5.98 -31.35
C LYS A 39 25.26 4.51 -31.59
N CYS A 40 25.15 3.72 -30.53
CA CYS A 40 24.81 2.30 -30.62
C CYS A 40 23.30 2.06 -30.76
N LYS A 41 22.47 3.05 -30.40
CA LYS A 41 21.00 2.95 -30.44
C LYS A 41 20.45 2.45 -31.78
N GLN A 42 21.02 2.91 -32.89
CA GLN A 42 20.55 2.54 -34.24
C GLN A 42 20.74 1.05 -34.55
N ARG A 43 21.71 0.40 -33.90
CA ARG A 43 21.99 -1.03 -34.04
C ARG A 43 21.15 -1.90 -33.10
N TYR A 44 20.52 -1.30 -32.09
CA TYR A 44 19.64 -2.00 -31.16
C TYR A 44 18.22 -2.10 -31.73
N THR A 45 17.86 -3.29 -32.19
CA THR A 45 16.57 -3.56 -32.86
C THR A 45 15.54 -4.26 -31.96
N ALA A 46 15.93 -4.70 -30.77
CA ALA A 46 15.04 -5.42 -29.87
C ALA A 46 13.96 -4.51 -29.29
N ILE A 47 12.73 -5.02 -29.25
CA ILE A 47 11.60 -4.38 -28.58
C ILE A 47 11.74 -4.63 -27.07
N CYS A 48 11.46 -3.60 -26.27
CA CYS A 48 11.51 -3.71 -24.82
C CYS A 48 10.53 -4.78 -24.30
N ASP A 49 11.03 -5.65 -23.44
CA ASP A 49 10.30 -6.74 -22.78
C ASP A 49 9.92 -6.41 -21.32
N PHE A 50 10.08 -5.15 -20.92
CA PHE A 50 9.91 -4.63 -19.55
C PHE A 50 10.89 -5.21 -18.50
N GLY A 51 11.83 -6.07 -18.92
CA GLY A 51 12.88 -6.63 -18.09
C GLY A 51 12.37 -7.46 -16.90
N LYS A 52 13.21 -7.57 -15.87
CA LYS A 52 12.94 -8.39 -14.67
C LYS A 52 11.67 -7.97 -13.91
N MET A 53 11.21 -6.75 -14.13
CA MET A 53 10.09 -6.13 -13.42
C MET A 53 8.74 -6.26 -14.13
N LYS A 54 8.70 -6.95 -15.27
CA LYS A 54 7.52 -6.97 -16.16
C LYS A 54 6.23 -7.41 -15.45
N GLU A 55 6.32 -8.33 -14.49
CA GLU A 55 5.15 -8.87 -13.79
C GLU A 55 4.42 -7.84 -12.93
N PHE A 56 5.14 -6.80 -12.45
CA PHE A 56 4.57 -5.76 -11.60
C PHE A 56 4.10 -4.53 -12.39
N ILE A 57 4.52 -4.39 -13.65
CA ILE A 57 4.28 -3.20 -14.46
C ILE A 57 2.92 -3.33 -15.16
N ILE A 58 2.14 -2.25 -15.15
CA ILE A 58 1.04 -2.06 -16.11
C ILE A 58 1.64 -1.39 -17.36
N PRO A 59 1.78 -2.10 -18.49
CA PRO A 59 2.37 -1.51 -19.69
C PRO A 59 1.59 -0.29 -20.18
N PRO A 60 2.24 0.71 -20.79
CA PRO A 60 1.52 1.83 -21.41
C PRO A 60 0.47 1.37 -22.44
N SER A 61 0.77 0.29 -23.18
CA SER A 61 -0.16 -0.32 -24.14
C SER A 61 -1.41 -0.93 -23.49
N SER A 62 -1.36 -1.23 -22.19
CA SER A 62 -2.49 -1.74 -21.41
C SER A 62 -3.43 -0.65 -20.92
N VAL A 63 -3.10 0.64 -21.11
CA VAL A 63 -3.89 1.78 -20.60
C VAL A 63 -4.64 2.44 -21.74
N LYS A 64 -5.98 2.37 -21.71
CA LYS A 64 -6.82 3.11 -22.66
C LYS A 64 -7.33 4.39 -22.04
N LEU A 65 -7.24 5.47 -22.80
CA LEU A 65 -7.76 6.77 -22.41
C LEU A 65 -9.18 6.96 -22.94
N ARG A 66 -9.98 7.71 -22.21
CA ARG A 66 -11.28 8.23 -22.64
C ARG A 66 -11.03 9.18 -23.81
N HIS A 67 -11.88 9.06 -24.83
CA HIS A 67 -11.94 10.07 -25.88
C HIS A 67 -12.34 11.41 -25.24
N ARG A 68 -11.59 12.48 -25.51
CA ARG A 68 -11.92 13.81 -24.97
C ARG A 68 -13.04 14.40 -25.81
N ASP A 69 -14.26 14.33 -25.30
CA ASP A 69 -15.39 15.05 -25.88
C ASP A 69 -15.33 16.52 -25.44
N ILE A 70 -15.20 17.43 -26.41
CA ILE A 70 -15.06 18.89 -26.22
C ILE A 70 -16.20 19.47 -25.36
N LEU A 71 -17.38 18.86 -25.39
CA LEU A 71 -18.53 19.28 -24.58
C LEU A 71 -18.34 19.06 -23.07
N SER A 72 -17.55 18.05 -22.67
CA SER A 72 -17.28 17.77 -21.25
C SER A 72 -16.28 18.75 -20.60
N GLU A 73 -15.50 19.49 -21.40
CA GLU A 73 -14.60 20.55 -20.92
C GLU A 73 -15.39 21.77 -20.42
N PHE A 74 -16.52 22.09 -21.06
CA PHE A 74 -17.38 23.21 -20.66
C PHE A 74 -18.04 22.99 -19.29
N GLU A 75 -18.37 21.75 -18.93
CA GLU A 75 -18.94 21.44 -17.61
C GLU A 75 -17.88 21.42 -16.51
N LYS A 76 -16.66 20.96 -16.81
CA LYS A 76 -15.53 20.97 -15.85
C LYS A 76 -15.10 22.39 -15.45
N TRP A 77 -15.28 23.37 -16.32
CA TRP A 77 -15.03 24.78 -16.02
C TRP A 77 -15.91 25.36 -14.91
N LYS A 78 -17.04 24.71 -14.59
CA LYS A 78 -17.92 25.13 -13.48
C LYS A 78 -17.36 24.78 -12.10
N HIS A 79 -16.35 23.91 -12.00
CA HIS A 79 -15.71 23.51 -10.73
C HIS A 79 -14.16 23.53 -10.80
N PRO A 80 -13.52 24.73 -10.78
CA PRO A 80 -12.07 24.88 -10.98
C PRO A 80 -11.18 24.32 -9.87
N PHE A 81 -11.75 24.02 -8.69
CA PHE A 81 -10.98 23.62 -7.49
C PHE A 81 -10.83 22.10 -7.31
N GLN A 82 -11.49 21.27 -8.12
CA GLN A 82 -11.22 19.84 -8.13
C GLN A 82 -10.02 19.56 -9.04
N ARG A 83 -8.86 19.27 -8.42
CA ARG A 83 -7.69 18.77 -9.15
C ARG A 83 -8.07 17.46 -9.86
N SER A 84 -8.26 17.52 -11.18
CA SER A 84 -8.54 16.32 -11.98
C SER A 84 -7.30 15.44 -11.98
N SER A 85 -7.39 14.26 -11.35
CA SER A 85 -6.31 13.27 -11.39
C SER A 85 -6.16 12.73 -12.82
N SER A 86 -4.96 12.33 -13.22
CA SER A 86 -4.72 11.68 -14.52
C SER A 86 -5.57 10.40 -14.70
N LEU A 87 -5.99 9.77 -13.60
CA LEU A 87 -6.92 8.63 -13.60
C LEU A 87 -8.33 8.97 -14.09
N GLU A 88 -8.71 10.26 -14.09
CA GLU A 88 -9.99 10.70 -14.68
C GLU A 88 -10.07 10.47 -16.19
N GLN A 89 -8.92 10.41 -16.84
CA GLN A 89 -8.83 10.21 -18.27
C GLN A 89 -8.73 8.72 -18.65
N ILE A 90 -8.57 7.80 -17.70
CA ILE A 90 -8.47 6.38 -18.01
C ILE A 90 -9.88 5.78 -18.16
N SER A 91 -10.12 5.12 -19.30
CA SER A 91 -11.36 4.39 -19.57
C SER A 91 -11.25 2.93 -19.15
N GLU A 92 -10.10 2.31 -19.40
CA GLU A 92 -9.89 0.88 -19.25
C GLU A 92 -8.42 0.55 -19.00
N ILE A 93 -8.18 -0.52 -18.23
CA ILE A 93 -6.89 -1.20 -18.15
C ILE A 93 -7.11 -2.64 -18.59
N THR A 94 -6.29 -3.14 -19.52
CA THR A 94 -6.37 -4.51 -20.04
C THR A 94 -5.09 -5.28 -19.73
N ALA A 95 -5.20 -6.60 -19.51
CA ALA A 95 -4.02 -7.44 -19.39
C ALA A 95 -3.16 -7.38 -20.68
N PRO A 96 -1.82 -7.31 -20.58
CA PRO A 96 -0.96 -7.39 -21.75
C PRO A 96 -1.06 -8.77 -22.41
N SER A 97 -0.77 -8.85 -23.70
CA SER A 97 -0.88 -10.11 -24.47
C SER A 97 0.04 -11.23 -23.98
N TRP A 98 1.14 -10.89 -23.32
CA TRP A 98 2.09 -11.82 -22.71
C TRP A 98 1.78 -12.13 -21.25
N ALA A 99 0.71 -11.57 -20.67
CA ALA A 99 0.31 -11.87 -19.30
C ALA A 99 0.07 -13.37 -19.16
N ASP A 100 0.81 -13.98 -18.25
CA ASP A 100 0.55 -15.32 -17.74
C ASP A 100 0.03 -15.20 -16.30
N GLU A 101 -0.10 -16.32 -15.59
CA GLU A 101 -0.55 -16.37 -14.19
C GLU A 101 0.36 -15.58 -13.22
N ARG A 102 1.54 -15.12 -13.65
CA ARG A 102 2.47 -14.35 -12.82
C ARG A 102 2.28 -12.85 -12.93
N TRP A 103 1.59 -12.34 -13.97
CA TRP A 103 1.38 -10.91 -14.10
C TRP A 103 0.49 -10.39 -12.96
N THR A 104 1.13 -9.76 -11.97
CA THR A 104 0.53 -9.32 -10.71
C THR A 104 0.87 -7.85 -10.50
N PRO A 105 0.11 -6.91 -11.11
CA PRO A 105 0.40 -5.49 -11.05
C PRO A 105 0.61 -4.98 -9.62
N LEU A 106 1.63 -4.13 -9.44
CA LEU A 106 1.92 -3.51 -8.15
C LEU A 106 1.41 -2.07 -8.12
N LEU A 107 0.52 -1.75 -7.19
CA LEU A 107 -0.02 -0.41 -6.99
C LEU A 107 0.59 0.20 -5.73
N ILE A 108 1.08 1.43 -5.84
CA ILE A 108 1.78 2.15 -4.78
C ILE A 108 0.95 3.37 -4.38
N PHE A 109 0.49 3.39 -3.14
CA PHE A 109 -0.27 4.50 -2.58
C PHE A 109 0.54 5.12 -1.46
N VAL A 110 0.89 6.39 -1.60
CA VAL A 110 1.72 7.10 -0.63
C VAL A 110 0.90 8.23 -0.02
N ASN A 111 0.86 8.34 1.30
CA ASN A 111 0.39 9.54 1.96
C ASN A 111 1.58 10.47 2.21
N THR A 112 1.84 11.43 1.30
CA THR A 112 3.04 12.28 1.35
C THR A 112 3.05 13.27 2.51
N LYS A 113 1.89 13.54 3.14
CA LYS A 113 1.78 14.40 4.32
C LYS A 113 2.09 13.67 5.64
N SER A 114 2.32 12.36 5.57
CA SER A 114 2.63 11.54 6.73
C SER A 114 4.14 11.34 6.93
N GLY A 115 4.55 11.11 8.16
CA GLY A 115 5.95 10.82 8.51
C GLY A 115 6.87 12.03 8.40
N ASN A 116 8.15 11.78 8.10
CA ASN A 116 9.22 12.79 8.03
C ASN A 116 9.37 13.43 6.63
N GLY A 117 8.34 13.35 5.77
CA GLY A 117 8.37 13.94 4.42
C GLY A 117 9.07 13.09 3.35
N GLU A 118 9.47 11.86 3.67
CA GLU A 118 10.10 10.93 2.71
C GLU A 118 9.15 10.35 1.66
N GLY A 119 7.84 10.59 1.78
CA GLY A 119 6.85 10.07 0.84
C GLY A 119 7.14 10.44 -0.62
N ALA A 120 7.64 11.65 -0.88
CA ALA A 120 8.03 12.06 -2.23
C ALA A 120 9.17 11.20 -2.80
N LEU A 121 10.19 10.87 -1.99
CA LEU A 121 11.32 10.03 -2.39
C LEU A 121 10.87 8.61 -2.73
N ILE A 122 9.95 8.04 -1.94
CA ILE A 122 9.35 6.73 -2.21
C ILE A 122 8.63 6.76 -3.56
N MET A 123 7.82 7.78 -3.80
CA MET A 123 7.11 7.91 -5.07
C MET A 123 8.05 7.99 -6.25
N ASP A 124 9.10 8.81 -6.15
CA ASP A 124 10.09 8.99 -7.21
C ASP A 124 10.90 7.72 -7.46
N LEU A 125 11.22 6.94 -6.41
CA LEU A 125 11.82 5.62 -6.56
C LEU A 125 10.91 4.66 -7.34
N PHE A 126 9.65 4.51 -6.94
CA PHE A 126 8.74 3.59 -7.63
C PHE A 126 8.41 4.03 -9.06
N ARG A 127 8.29 5.34 -9.31
CA ARG A 127 8.06 5.90 -10.66
C ARG A 127 9.21 5.66 -11.62
N GLN A 128 10.41 5.40 -11.11
CA GLN A 128 11.51 5.00 -11.97
C GLN A 128 11.25 3.60 -12.57
N TYR A 129 10.59 2.68 -11.85
CA TYR A 129 10.50 1.27 -12.28
C TYR A 129 9.09 0.84 -12.70
N LEU A 130 8.05 1.49 -12.19
CA LEU A 130 6.66 1.21 -12.50
C LEU A 130 6.07 2.26 -13.43
N ASN A 131 4.93 1.96 -14.02
CA ASN A 131 4.19 2.96 -14.77
C ASN A 131 3.72 4.06 -13.81
N PRO A 132 3.91 5.36 -14.11
CA PRO A 132 3.47 6.44 -13.22
C PRO A 132 2.00 6.39 -12.80
N ILE A 133 1.12 5.75 -13.59
CA ILE A 133 -0.28 5.52 -13.20
C ILE A 133 -0.46 4.52 -12.05
N GLN A 134 0.61 3.85 -11.61
CA GLN A 134 0.60 2.91 -10.50
C GLN A 134 1.01 3.59 -9.19
N VAL A 135 1.51 4.82 -9.21
CA VAL A 135 2.11 5.50 -8.05
C VAL A 135 1.33 6.77 -7.71
N HIS A 136 0.51 6.71 -6.67
CA HIS A 136 -0.44 7.76 -6.30
C HIS A 136 -0.19 8.38 -4.94
N ASP A 137 -0.44 9.69 -4.87
CA ASP A 137 -0.41 10.44 -3.64
C ASP A 137 -1.82 10.56 -3.03
N LEU A 138 -2.06 9.81 -1.95
CA LEU A 138 -3.31 9.85 -1.19
C LEU A 138 -3.58 11.23 -0.59
N ALA A 139 -2.54 11.97 -0.22
CA ALA A 139 -2.66 13.26 0.46
C ALA A 139 -3.21 14.38 -0.45
N ASN A 140 -3.05 14.20 -1.76
CA ASN A 140 -3.40 15.18 -2.78
C ASN A 140 -4.66 14.80 -3.58
N TYR A 141 -4.95 13.51 -3.74
CA TYR A 141 -6.05 13.02 -4.58
C TYR A 141 -7.12 12.22 -3.85
N GLY A 142 -6.93 11.94 -2.55
CA GLY A 142 -7.87 11.17 -1.75
C GLY A 142 -7.96 9.68 -2.14
N PRO A 143 -8.61 8.87 -1.29
CA PRO A 143 -8.77 7.44 -1.53
C PRO A 143 -9.65 7.10 -2.74
N GLU A 144 -10.56 7.99 -3.15
CA GLU A 144 -11.47 7.76 -4.27
C GLU A 144 -10.73 7.54 -5.60
N SER A 145 -9.67 8.34 -5.81
CA SER A 145 -8.80 8.22 -6.98
C SER A 145 -8.15 6.84 -7.06
N VAL A 146 -7.69 6.34 -5.90
CA VAL A 146 -7.07 5.03 -5.75
C VAL A 146 -8.08 3.89 -5.96
N LEU A 147 -9.27 3.99 -5.37
CA LEU A 147 -10.33 2.98 -5.55
C LEU A 147 -10.73 2.83 -7.02
N LYS A 148 -10.72 3.94 -7.78
CA LYS A 148 -10.96 3.90 -9.21
C LYS A 148 -9.91 3.08 -9.95
N LEU A 149 -8.62 3.29 -9.66
CA LEU A 149 -7.54 2.50 -10.25
C LEU A 149 -7.68 1.02 -9.89
N CYS A 150 -7.92 0.70 -8.62
CA CYS A 150 -8.16 -0.68 -8.19
C CYS A 150 -9.33 -1.32 -8.96
N LYS A 151 -10.42 -0.58 -9.17
CA LYS A 151 -11.59 -1.05 -9.95
C LYS A 151 -11.27 -1.24 -11.43
N LEU A 152 -10.34 -0.48 -12.01
CA LEU A 152 -9.91 -0.65 -13.40
C LEU A 152 -9.04 -1.90 -13.53
N VAL A 153 -8.07 -2.08 -12.63
CA VAL A 153 -7.16 -3.23 -12.62
C VAL A 153 -7.92 -4.52 -12.30
N SER A 154 -8.91 -4.49 -11.40
CA SER A 154 -9.72 -5.67 -11.04
C SER A 154 -10.52 -6.25 -12.22
N LYS A 155 -10.70 -5.52 -13.32
CA LYS A 155 -11.38 -6.02 -14.53
C LYS A 155 -10.49 -6.92 -15.39
N THR A 156 -9.20 -6.97 -15.10
CA THR A 156 -8.24 -7.78 -15.86
C THR A 156 -8.21 -9.25 -15.44
N ASP A 157 -9.03 -9.64 -14.46
CA ASP A 157 -9.11 -11.00 -13.91
C ASP A 157 -7.77 -11.55 -13.37
N THR A 158 -6.85 -10.64 -13.01
CA THR A 158 -5.61 -10.99 -12.29
C THR A 158 -5.63 -10.45 -10.86
N PHE A 159 -4.84 -11.09 -10.00
CA PHE A 159 -4.48 -10.53 -8.71
C PHE A 159 -3.58 -9.31 -8.91
N PHE A 160 -3.70 -8.34 -8.01
CA PHE A 160 -2.80 -7.21 -7.95
C PHE A 160 -2.42 -6.95 -6.49
N LYS A 161 -1.22 -6.44 -6.31
CA LYS A 161 -0.66 -6.14 -4.99
C LYS A 161 -0.74 -4.64 -4.74
N ILE A 162 -1.03 -4.26 -3.50
CA ILE A 162 -1.04 -2.86 -3.08
C ILE A 162 0.02 -2.68 -2.00
N ILE A 163 0.89 -1.69 -2.16
CA ILE A 163 1.70 -1.12 -1.08
C ILE A 163 1.07 0.21 -0.69
N VAL A 164 0.80 0.36 0.59
CA VAL A 164 0.45 1.66 1.17
C VAL A 164 1.64 2.14 2.00
N ALA A 165 2.25 3.25 1.61
CA ALA A 165 3.30 3.91 2.34
C ALA A 165 2.75 5.16 3.03
N GLY A 166 2.80 5.19 4.35
CA GLY A 166 2.40 6.33 5.15
C GLY A 166 2.66 6.04 6.62
N GLY A 167 2.99 7.09 7.37
CA GLY A 167 2.82 7.09 8.82
C GLY A 167 1.42 7.58 9.20
N ASP A 168 0.98 7.32 10.43
CA ASP A 168 -0.08 8.11 11.04
C ASP A 168 0.51 9.48 11.41
N GLY A 169 -0.11 10.56 10.96
CA GLY A 169 0.50 11.88 10.92
C GLY A 169 0.87 12.52 12.27
N THR A 170 0.87 11.85 13.42
CA THR A 170 1.19 12.54 14.69
C THR A 170 1.52 11.69 15.93
N ILE A 171 1.44 10.36 15.94
CA ILE A 171 1.61 9.59 17.18
C ILE A 171 2.41 8.32 16.88
N GLY A 172 3.39 7.96 17.70
CA GLY A 172 4.28 6.81 17.49
C GLY A 172 3.62 5.43 17.56
N THR A 173 2.32 5.31 17.29
CA THR A 173 1.49 4.11 17.43
C THR A 173 1.15 3.48 16.08
N GLY A 174 0.76 4.21 15.04
CA GLY A 174 0.06 3.66 13.85
C GLY A 174 0.85 2.83 12.83
N ASN A 175 2.05 2.34 13.15
CA ASN A 175 2.73 1.32 12.35
C ASN A 175 2.51 -0.10 12.91
N ASP A 176 1.61 -0.27 13.88
CA ASP A 176 1.39 -1.54 14.59
C ASP A 176 1.03 -2.68 13.65
N LEU A 177 0.16 -2.44 12.67
CA LEU A 177 -0.19 -3.45 11.68
C LEU A 177 1.02 -3.87 10.84
N SER A 178 1.86 -2.92 10.43
CA SER A 178 3.04 -3.27 9.64
C SER A 178 4.13 -3.92 10.51
N ARG A 179 4.29 -3.54 11.78
CA ARG A 179 5.18 -4.21 12.74
C ARG A 179 4.74 -5.65 12.96
N LEU A 180 3.45 -5.85 13.19
CA LEU A 180 2.80 -7.15 13.35
C LEU A 180 2.98 -8.03 12.10
N LEU A 181 2.90 -7.43 10.91
CA LEU A 181 3.15 -8.07 9.62
C LEU A 181 4.63 -8.25 9.28
N GLY A 182 5.56 -7.79 10.13
CA GLY A 182 7.00 -7.83 9.90
C GLY A 182 7.48 -6.91 8.76
N CYS A 183 6.67 -5.92 8.39
CA CYS A 183 6.95 -4.85 7.41
C CYS A 183 7.34 -3.51 8.09
N GLY A 184 7.31 -3.44 9.42
CA GLY A 184 7.24 -2.18 10.18
C GLY A 184 8.54 -1.59 10.74
N SER A 185 9.72 -2.01 10.27
CA SER A 185 10.94 -1.26 10.57
C SER A 185 10.86 0.14 9.97
N ALA A 186 11.41 1.16 10.66
CA ALA A 186 11.58 2.49 10.09
C ALA A 186 12.19 2.38 8.68
N PHE A 187 11.42 2.77 7.68
CA PHE A 187 11.85 2.76 6.28
C PHE A 187 12.91 3.85 6.13
N ASP A 188 14.14 3.47 5.79
CA ASP A 188 15.24 4.40 5.55
C ASP A 188 15.36 4.67 4.04
N CYS A 189 14.96 5.87 3.60
CA CYS A 189 15.07 6.26 2.20
C CYS A 189 16.49 6.30 1.66
N SER A 190 17.51 6.46 2.52
CA SER A 190 18.91 6.56 2.09
C SER A 190 19.52 5.23 1.68
N ARG A 191 18.90 4.10 2.08
CA ARG A 191 19.33 2.72 1.78
C ARG A 191 18.35 1.96 0.90
N MET A 192 17.45 2.68 0.24
CA MET A 192 16.28 2.08 -0.41
C MET A 192 16.68 1.44 -1.76
N ASP A 193 16.85 0.12 -1.76
CA ASP A 193 16.95 -0.68 -2.97
C ASP A 193 15.57 -1.26 -3.31
N ILE A 194 15.00 -0.81 -4.44
CA ILE A 194 13.70 -1.29 -4.89
C ILE A 194 13.69 -2.80 -5.10
N HIS A 195 14.81 -3.40 -5.55
CA HIS A 195 14.91 -4.84 -5.76
C HIS A 195 14.71 -5.61 -4.44
N GLN A 196 15.25 -5.10 -3.32
CA GLN A 196 15.04 -5.70 -2.01
C GLN A 196 13.59 -5.62 -1.55
N ILE A 197 12.90 -4.50 -1.83
CA ILE A 197 11.48 -4.35 -1.50
C ILE A 197 10.64 -5.37 -2.28
N LEU A 198 10.91 -5.52 -3.56
CA LEU A 198 10.17 -6.42 -4.43
C LEU A 198 10.41 -7.89 -4.10
N LEU A 199 11.66 -8.25 -3.80
CA LEU A 199 12.00 -9.58 -3.30
C LEU A 199 11.23 -9.90 -2.00
N LYS A 200 11.12 -8.94 -1.08
CA LYS A 200 10.30 -9.12 0.13
C LYS A 200 8.82 -9.32 -0.18
N ILE A 201 8.30 -8.65 -1.20
CA ILE A 201 6.91 -8.80 -1.65
C ILE A 201 6.68 -10.17 -2.31
N GLU A 202 7.62 -10.65 -3.10
CA GLU A 202 7.56 -11.98 -3.70
C GLU A 202 7.64 -13.08 -2.64
N GLN A 203 8.47 -12.90 -1.62
CA GLN A 203 8.67 -13.84 -0.52
C GLN A 203 7.63 -13.72 0.60
N SER A 204 6.70 -12.77 0.50
CA SER A 204 5.69 -12.54 1.52
C SER A 204 4.53 -13.54 1.42
N GLU A 205 3.99 -13.91 2.58
CA GLU A 205 2.84 -14.80 2.69
C GLU A 205 1.53 -14.01 2.79
N MET A 206 0.47 -14.55 2.21
CA MET A 206 -0.87 -13.98 2.36
C MET A 206 -1.47 -14.42 3.68
N ILE A 207 -1.77 -13.45 4.55
CA ILE A 207 -2.49 -13.68 5.80
C ILE A 207 -3.84 -12.98 5.80
N ASN A 208 -4.83 -13.58 6.46
CA ASN A 208 -6.16 -12.98 6.60
C ASN A 208 -6.31 -12.36 7.98
N ILE A 209 -6.62 -11.07 8.03
CA ILE A 209 -6.81 -10.30 9.26
C ILE A 209 -8.28 -9.95 9.41
N ASP A 210 -8.81 -10.11 10.61
CA ASP A 210 -10.19 -9.79 10.92
C ASP A 210 -10.45 -8.28 10.92
N ARG A 211 -11.57 -7.87 10.33
CA ARG A 211 -12.06 -6.49 10.33
C ARG A 211 -13.30 -6.39 11.20
N TRP A 212 -13.36 -5.32 11.98
CA TRP A 212 -14.44 -5.02 12.92
C TRP A 212 -15.07 -3.68 12.57
N ILE A 213 -16.39 -3.58 12.73
CA ILE A 213 -17.14 -2.33 12.62
C ILE A 213 -17.55 -1.90 14.02
N ILE A 214 -17.36 -0.62 14.31
CA ILE A 214 -17.77 0.01 15.56
C ILE A 214 -18.86 1.03 15.23
N ASN A 215 -20.05 0.79 15.77
CA ASN A 215 -21.18 1.69 15.66
C ASN A 215 -21.42 2.36 17.00
N VAL A 216 -21.40 3.69 17.02
CA VAL A 216 -21.66 4.49 18.21
C VAL A 216 -23.06 5.11 18.10
N GLU A 217 -23.98 4.65 18.93
CA GLU A 217 -25.34 5.19 19.02
C GLU A 217 -25.44 6.17 20.20
N GLN A 218 -25.52 7.45 19.86
CA GLN A 218 -25.67 8.53 20.83
C GLN A 218 -27.16 8.81 21.08
N ARG A 219 -27.62 8.73 22.34
CA ARG A 219 -29.05 8.96 22.67
C ARG A 219 -29.42 10.43 22.87
N ARG A 220 -28.47 11.37 22.81
CA ARG A 220 -28.68 12.84 22.87
C ARG A 220 -27.60 13.58 22.07
N LEU A 221 -27.95 14.68 21.39
CA LEU A 221 -26.99 15.59 20.72
C LEU A 221 -25.98 16.16 21.74
N GLY A 222 -24.87 15.46 21.93
CA GLY A 222 -23.67 15.96 22.59
C GLY A 222 -22.54 15.97 21.58
N GLU A 223 -21.74 17.04 21.56
CA GLU A 223 -20.61 17.17 20.65
C GLU A 223 -19.56 16.09 20.93
N ILE A 224 -19.18 15.31 19.91
CA ILE A 224 -18.03 14.41 19.99
C ILE A 224 -16.77 15.28 19.88
N SER A 225 -16.06 15.47 20.98
CA SER A 225 -14.81 16.23 21.01
C SER A 225 -13.61 15.31 20.80
N LYS A 226 -12.67 15.73 19.94
CA LYS A 226 -11.39 15.03 19.76
C LYS A 226 -10.49 15.29 20.96
N LEU A 227 -9.91 14.24 21.52
CA LEU A 227 -8.92 14.34 22.60
C LEU A 227 -7.50 14.37 22.02
N LYS A 228 -6.60 15.03 22.75
CA LYS A 228 -5.15 14.87 22.57
C LYS A 228 -4.57 14.30 23.86
N ASN A 229 -3.78 13.24 23.70
CA ASN A 229 -2.95 12.62 24.73
C ASN A 229 -3.70 11.96 25.90
N VAL A 230 -3.74 10.63 25.90
CA VAL A 230 -4.11 9.83 27.07
C VAL A 230 -2.98 8.84 27.32
N ALA A 231 -2.43 8.82 28.54
CA ALA A 231 -1.47 7.81 28.96
C ALA A 231 -2.22 6.50 29.27
N LEU A 232 -1.78 5.40 28.67
CA LEU A 232 -2.46 4.09 28.76
C LEU A 232 -2.07 3.34 30.03
N SER A 233 -3.06 2.80 30.74
CA SER A 233 -2.87 1.79 31.79
C SER A 233 -2.69 0.39 31.20
N GLN A 234 -2.29 -0.60 32.00
CA GLN A 234 -2.21 -2.00 31.54
C GLN A 234 -3.58 -2.49 31.01
N PRO A 235 -3.61 -3.20 29.87
CA PRO A 235 -4.87 -3.62 29.24
C PRO A 235 -5.57 -4.70 30.06
N LEU A 236 -6.88 -4.54 30.27
CA LEU A 236 -7.73 -5.54 30.93
C LEU A 236 -8.48 -6.36 29.87
N LYS A 237 -8.24 -7.67 29.84
CA LYS A 237 -8.92 -8.59 28.92
C LYS A 237 -10.34 -8.87 29.43
N ILE A 238 -11.35 -8.44 28.69
CA ILE A 238 -12.76 -8.62 29.06
C ILE A 238 -13.30 -9.98 28.60
N GLY A 239 -12.97 -10.42 27.39
CA GLY A 239 -13.43 -11.70 26.82
C GLY A 239 -13.44 -11.71 25.29
N GLN A 240 -13.94 -12.80 24.70
CA GLN A 240 -14.07 -12.99 23.25
C GLN A 240 -15.55 -13.11 22.86
N ALA A 241 -15.97 -12.37 21.84
CA ALA A 241 -17.34 -12.43 21.33
C ALA A 241 -17.39 -12.08 19.84
N LYS A 242 -18.44 -12.50 19.13
CA LYS A 242 -18.72 -12.09 17.74
C LYS A 242 -19.32 -10.68 17.65
N GLU A 243 -19.93 -10.24 18.74
CA GLU A 243 -20.54 -8.92 18.92
C GLU A 243 -20.34 -8.50 20.39
N VAL A 244 -19.91 -7.24 20.59
CA VAL A 244 -19.75 -6.63 21.91
C VAL A 244 -20.60 -5.37 21.96
N LYS A 245 -21.42 -5.23 23.01
CA LYS A 245 -22.21 -4.01 23.26
C LYS A 245 -21.76 -3.38 24.57
N LEU A 246 -21.20 -2.18 24.47
CA LEU A 246 -20.79 -1.37 25.61
C LEU A 246 -21.86 -0.34 25.90
N PHE A 247 -22.38 -0.35 27.13
CA PHE A 247 -23.38 0.61 27.60
C PHE A 247 -22.73 1.67 28.47
N ILE A 248 -22.56 2.87 27.93
CA ILE A 248 -21.98 4.00 28.66
C ILE A 248 -23.12 4.73 29.34
N LYS A 249 -23.26 4.53 30.65
CA LYS A 249 -24.35 5.10 31.46
C LYS A 249 -24.15 6.60 31.73
N LYS A 250 -22.92 7.02 32.02
CA LYS A 250 -22.51 8.38 32.38
C LYS A 250 -21.10 8.61 31.85
N GLY A 251 -20.76 9.86 31.51
CA GLY A 251 -19.49 10.22 30.89
C GLY A 251 -19.51 11.69 30.50
N PRO A 252 -18.33 12.30 30.32
CA PRO A 252 -17.41 11.91 29.25
C PRO A 252 -16.48 10.73 29.59
N LEU A 253 -16.26 9.83 28.63
CA LEU A 253 -15.35 8.70 28.68
C LEU A 253 -14.31 8.81 27.55
N PRO A 254 -13.00 8.87 27.84
CA PRO A 254 -11.99 8.82 26.78
C PRO A 254 -12.01 7.43 26.13
N MET A 255 -12.02 7.43 24.80
CA MET A 255 -12.00 6.22 23.97
C MET A 255 -10.90 6.37 22.92
N GLN A 256 -10.33 5.24 22.50
CA GLN A 256 -9.38 5.17 21.41
C GLN A 256 -9.63 3.89 20.62
N VAL A 257 -9.62 3.99 19.29
CA VAL A 257 -9.70 2.84 18.37
C VAL A 257 -8.77 3.13 17.21
N ASP A 258 -7.90 2.18 16.88
CA ASP A 258 -6.99 2.26 15.73
C ASP A 258 -6.17 3.58 15.70
N GLY A 259 -5.69 4.00 16.88
CA GLY A 259 -4.93 5.24 17.06
C GLY A 259 -5.74 6.53 17.01
N GLU A 260 -7.06 6.48 16.78
CA GLU A 260 -7.95 7.65 16.78
C GLU A 260 -8.63 7.82 18.15
N PRO A 261 -8.24 8.82 18.96
CA PRO A 261 -8.86 9.10 20.26
C PRO A 261 -10.08 10.03 20.14
N TRP A 262 -11.11 9.78 20.95
CA TRP A 262 -12.27 10.66 21.10
C TRP A 262 -12.85 10.64 22.51
N LEU A 263 -13.65 11.66 22.86
CA LEU A 263 -14.40 11.69 24.11
C LEU A 263 -15.86 11.27 23.88
N GLN A 264 -16.26 10.18 24.52
CA GLN A 264 -17.59 9.60 24.41
C GLN A 264 -18.50 10.03 25.56
N TYR A 265 -19.60 10.71 25.23
CA TYR A 265 -20.55 11.17 26.24
C TYR A 265 -21.67 10.14 26.45
N GLY A 266 -22.04 9.89 27.71
CA GLY A 266 -23.20 9.07 28.05
C GLY A 266 -24.50 9.88 28.09
N PRO A 267 -25.68 9.26 27.91
CA PRO A 267 -25.89 7.83 27.65
C PRO A 267 -25.63 7.45 26.18
N ALA A 268 -24.80 6.42 25.96
CA ALA A 268 -24.44 5.92 24.64
C ALA A 268 -24.33 4.40 24.62
N THR A 269 -24.55 3.81 23.45
CA THR A 269 -24.29 2.38 23.19
C THR A 269 -23.25 2.26 22.09
N VAL A 270 -22.14 1.59 22.39
CA VAL A 270 -21.11 1.27 21.39
C VAL A 270 -21.24 -0.20 21.04
N THR A 271 -21.51 -0.49 19.78
CA THR A 271 -21.66 -1.85 19.26
C THR A 271 -20.47 -2.17 18.37
N ILE A 272 -19.65 -3.14 18.79
CA ILE A 272 -18.56 -3.67 17.98
C ILE A 272 -19.00 -5.01 17.39
N THR A 273 -18.92 -5.15 16.07
CA THR A 273 -19.31 -6.35 15.34
C THR A 273 -18.21 -6.78 14.39
N ARG A 274 -18.01 -8.09 14.27
CA ARG A 274 -17.14 -8.65 13.23
C ARG A 274 -17.73 -8.36 11.85
N PHE A 275 -16.95 -7.71 10.98
CA PHE A 275 -17.37 -7.36 9.62
C PHE A 275 -16.88 -8.36 8.56
N GLY A 276 -15.67 -8.91 8.74
CA GLY A 276 -15.11 -9.85 7.78
C GLY A 276 -13.62 -10.01 7.94
N ARG A 277 -12.93 -10.36 6.85
CA ARG A 277 -11.47 -10.41 6.78
C ARG A 277 -10.95 -9.52 5.65
N ALA A 278 -9.69 -9.15 5.73
CA ALA A 278 -8.90 -8.57 4.65
C ALA A 278 -7.57 -9.33 4.55
N THR A 279 -7.09 -9.51 3.33
CA THR A 279 -5.86 -10.24 3.05
C THR A 279 -4.69 -9.25 2.98
N PHE A 280 -3.62 -9.56 3.71
CA PHE A 280 -2.40 -8.76 3.82
C PHE A 280 -1.18 -9.60 3.46
N LEU A 281 -0.13 -8.92 3.01
CA LEU A 281 1.19 -9.53 2.85
C LEU A 281 1.94 -9.43 4.18
N ALA A 282 2.44 -10.57 4.65
CA ALA A 282 3.26 -10.67 5.85
C ALA A 282 4.63 -11.22 5.49
N THR A 283 5.69 -10.68 6.10
CA THR A 283 7.02 -11.28 5.97
C THR A 283 7.12 -12.54 6.81
N SER A 284 8.05 -13.43 6.47
CA SER A 284 8.29 -14.69 7.18
C SER A 284 8.67 -14.51 8.66
N ASN A 285 9.15 -13.33 9.04
CA ASN A 285 9.46 -12.97 10.43
C ASN A 285 8.27 -12.34 11.19
N SER A 286 7.07 -12.34 10.61
CA SER A 286 5.88 -11.80 11.28
C SER A 286 5.47 -12.69 12.47
N GLU A 287 5.00 -12.05 13.55
CA GLU A 287 4.48 -12.76 14.73
C GLU A 287 3.24 -13.62 14.42
N LEU A 288 2.61 -13.40 13.26
CA LEU A 288 1.50 -14.21 12.75
C LEU A 288 1.95 -15.40 11.90
N SER A 289 3.09 -15.33 11.20
CA SER A 289 3.61 -16.46 10.41
C SER A 289 4.23 -17.54 11.33
N THR A 290 4.94 -17.14 12.39
CA THR A 290 5.54 -18.09 13.36
C THR A 290 4.50 -18.95 14.09
N LYS A 291 3.32 -18.40 14.40
CA LYS A 291 2.22 -19.17 15.02
C LYS A 291 1.57 -20.23 14.13
N ASN A 292 1.78 -20.17 12.81
CA ASN A 292 1.30 -21.20 11.88
C ASN A 292 2.30 -22.36 11.71
N ALA A 293 3.60 -22.13 11.95
CA ALA A 293 4.64 -23.16 11.85
C ALA A 293 4.64 -24.14 13.04
N ASP A 294 4.29 -23.67 14.24
CA ASP A 294 4.31 -24.48 15.47
C ASP A 294 3.14 -25.49 15.59
N LYS A 295 2.23 -25.54 14.61
CA LYS A 295 1.17 -26.57 14.57
C LYS A 295 1.64 -27.93 14.03
N ASN A 296 2.87 -28.04 13.53
CA ASN A 296 3.41 -29.27 12.92
C ASN A 296 4.52 -29.97 13.74
N ALA A 297 4.84 -29.51 14.95
CA ALA A 297 5.77 -30.19 15.85
C ALA A 297 5.04 -30.67 17.11
N ALA A 298 4.38 -31.82 17.00
CA ALA A 298 3.92 -32.55 18.18
C ALA A 298 5.13 -33.16 18.91
N GLY A 299 5.40 -32.66 20.11
CA GLY A 299 6.38 -33.21 21.05
C GLY A 299 5.96 -32.86 22.46
N ASP A 300 5.60 -33.88 23.23
CA ASP A 300 5.01 -33.86 24.58
C ASP A 300 5.58 -32.81 25.53
N TYR A 301 4.75 -31.87 25.94
CA TYR A 301 4.73 -31.38 27.32
C TYR A 301 3.28 -31.20 27.80
N ASP A 302 2.95 -31.99 28.81
CA ASP A 302 1.65 -32.14 29.44
C ASP A 302 1.31 -30.89 30.29
N PHE A 303 0.35 -30.10 29.82
CA PHE A 303 -0.51 -29.29 30.68
C PHE A 303 -1.96 -29.42 30.18
N ASN A 304 -2.66 -30.36 30.79
CA ASN A 304 -4.09 -30.53 30.71
C ASN A 304 -4.87 -29.25 31.08
N LEU A 305 -5.53 -28.63 30.09
CA LEU A 305 -6.94 -28.19 30.15
C LEU A 305 -7.41 -27.68 28.76
N ALA A 306 -8.03 -28.60 28.02
CA ALA A 306 -9.10 -28.41 27.03
C ALA A 306 -8.93 -27.31 25.95
N GLU A 307 -8.23 -27.68 24.88
CA GLU A 307 -8.68 -27.68 23.48
C GLU A 307 -9.75 -26.64 23.03
N ASN A 308 -9.32 -25.56 22.37
CA ASN A 308 -9.37 -25.39 20.91
C ASN A 308 -9.46 -23.92 20.45
N SER A 309 -8.57 -23.60 19.50
CA SER A 309 -8.55 -22.44 18.60
C SER A 309 -8.18 -21.07 19.19
N SER A 310 -6.91 -20.74 18.92
CA SER A 310 -6.37 -19.42 18.63
C SER A 310 -7.38 -18.42 18.10
N ASP A 311 -7.45 -17.24 18.72
CA ASP A 311 -7.36 -15.92 18.08
C ASP A 311 -7.51 -14.83 19.16
N PHE A 312 -6.43 -14.10 19.41
CA PHE A 312 -6.33 -13.12 20.50
C PHE A 312 -6.87 -11.75 20.08
N PHE A 313 -7.63 -11.09 20.96
CA PHE A 313 -8.15 -9.73 20.75
C PHE A 313 -7.56 -8.75 21.74
N TYR A 314 -7.26 -7.54 21.23
CA TYR A 314 -7.02 -6.34 22.00
C TYR A 314 -8.25 -5.45 21.92
N PHE A 315 -8.78 -5.08 23.08
CA PHE A 315 -9.59 -3.88 23.25
C PHE A 315 -8.78 -3.02 24.23
N GLU A 316 -8.38 -1.84 23.77
CA GLU A 316 -7.72 -0.81 24.59
C GLU A 316 -8.77 -0.04 25.40
#